data_AF-A0A519L5M8-F1
#
_entry.id   AF-A0A519L5M8-F1
#
_cell.length_a   1.000
_cell.length_b   1.000
_cell.length_c   1.000
_cell.angle_alpha   90.00
_cell.angle_beta   90.00
_cell.angle_gamma   90.00
#
_symmetry.space_group_name_H-M   'P 1'
#
loop_
_entity.id
_entity.type
_entity.pdbx_description
1 polymer ?
#
loop_
_entity_poly.entity_id
_entity_poly.type
_entity_poly.pdbx_seq_one_letter_code
_entity_poly.pdbx_strand_id
1 'polypeptide(L)'
;MKKQLLAGTALLALFGATPALADPDGVYVAGDIGYHWPQSNDWEACVGAVCAPVEVKAGDDWAGFARLGYRLNANWRIEAE
;
A
#
# COMPACT_ATOMS: atom_id res chain seq x y z
N MET A 1 16.03 -15.66 17.81
CA MET A 1 16.63 -16.48 16.74
C MET A 1 15.60 -17.32 15.99
N LYS A 2 14.87 -18.28 16.60
CA LYS A 2 13.88 -19.13 15.88
C LYS A 2 12.74 -18.40 15.16
N LYS A 3 12.15 -17.35 15.75
CA LYS A 3 11.03 -16.60 15.14
C LYS A 3 11.46 -15.76 13.93
N GLN A 4 12.69 -15.22 13.96
CA GLN A 4 13.25 -14.44 12.85
C GLN A 4 13.61 -15.33 11.66
N LEU A 5 14.12 -16.55 11.93
CA LEU A 5 14.29 -17.57 10.91
C LEU A 5 12.95 -17.99 10.30
N LEU A 6 11.91 -18.20 11.12
CA LEU A 6 10.59 -18.59 10.62
C LEU A 6 9.94 -17.50 9.74
N ALA A 7 10.03 -16.24 10.17
CA ALA A 7 9.57 -15.09 9.39
C ALA A 7 10.36 -14.95 8.07
N GLY A 8 11.69 -15.10 8.13
CA GLY A 8 12.55 -15.07 6.95
C GLY A 8 12.25 -16.21 5.96
N THR A 9 12.01 -17.42 6.45
CA THR A 9 11.62 -18.56 5.61
C THR A 9 10.22 -18.43 5.03
N ALA A 10 9.27 -17.84 5.76
CA ALA A 10 7.93 -17.58 5.23
C ALA A 10 7.97 -16.52 4.12
N LEU A 11 8.74 -15.44 4.31
CA LEU A 11 8.99 -14.44 3.28
C LEU A 11 9.68 -15.06 2.06
N LEU A 12 10.73 -15.86 2.25
CA LEU A 12 11.39 -16.57 1.14
C LEU A 12 10.50 -17.61 0.46
N ALA A 13 9.52 -18.21 1.14
CA ALA A 13 8.54 -19.09 0.52
C ALA A 13 7.49 -18.31 -0.30
N LEU A 14 7.10 -17.12 0.18
CA LEU A 14 6.23 -16.17 -0.54
C LEU A 14 6.91 -15.57 -1.78
N PHE A 15 8.21 -15.30 -1.72
CA PHE A 15 8.98 -14.72 -2.84
C PHE A 15 9.70 -15.77 -3.72
N GLY A 16 9.94 -16.97 -3.19
CA GLY A 16 10.68 -18.06 -3.85
C GLY A 16 9.79 -19.06 -4.61
N ALA A 17 8.47 -19.01 -4.43
CA ALA A 17 7.53 -19.59 -5.38
C ALA A 17 7.53 -18.72 -6.64
N THR A 18 8.45 -19.03 -7.55
CA THR A 18 8.79 -18.25 -8.73
C THR A 18 7.59 -17.86 -9.61
N PRO A 19 7.57 -16.64 -10.16
CA PRO A 19 6.61 -16.20 -11.16
C PRO A 19 6.99 -16.78 -12.54
N ALA A 20 6.76 -18.08 -12.78
CA ALA A 20 7.14 -18.68 -14.06
C ALA A 20 6.22 -19.80 -14.57
N LEU A 21 5.24 -20.27 -13.80
CA LEU A 21 4.35 -21.35 -14.26
C LEU A 21 2.88 -21.23 -13.85
N ALA A 22 2.48 -20.09 -13.27
CA ALA A 22 1.07 -19.85 -13.04
C ALA A 22 0.48 -19.30 -14.34
N ASP A 23 -0.51 -20.01 -14.88
CA ASP A 23 -1.65 -19.40 -15.57
C ASP A 23 -1.86 -17.99 -14.99
N PRO A 24 -2.00 -16.92 -15.79
CA PRO A 24 -2.03 -15.56 -15.30
C PRO A 24 -2.82 -15.37 -13.98
N ASP A 25 -3.85 -16.16 -13.76
CA ASP A 25 -4.82 -16.01 -12.70
C ASP A 25 -4.36 -16.68 -11.39
N GLY A 26 -4.51 -15.95 -10.27
CA GLY A 26 -4.06 -16.43 -8.97
C GLY A 26 -3.62 -15.37 -7.98
N VAL A 27 -3.24 -15.81 -6.79
CA VAL A 27 -2.75 -14.98 -5.69
C VAL A 27 -1.33 -14.49 -6.00
N TYR A 28 -1.07 -13.21 -5.76
CA TYR A 28 0.26 -12.63 -5.80
C TYR A 28 0.47 -11.64 -4.66
N VAL A 29 1.73 -11.34 -4.37
CA VAL A 29 2.13 -10.22 -3.53
C VAL A 29 2.89 -9.20 -4.36
N ALA A 30 2.67 -7.93 -4.08
CA ALA A 30 3.38 -6.83 -4.69
C ALA A 30 3.79 -5.81 -3.61
N GLY A 31 4.70 -4.91 -3.96
CA GLY A 31 5.09 -3.82 -3.07
C GLY A 31 5.47 -2.61 -3.89
N ASP A 32 5.11 -1.44 -3.38
CA ASP A 32 5.34 -0.15 -4.02
C ASP A 32 6.05 0.77 -3.04
N ILE A 33 6.94 1.60 -3.56
CA ILE A 33 7.60 2.67 -2.81
C ILE A 33 7.48 3.94 -3.61
N GLY A 34 7.15 5.03 -2.94
CA GLY A 34 6.94 6.31 -3.58
C GLY A 34 7.19 7.46 -2.62
N TYR A 35 7.19 8.66 -3.18
CA TYR A 35 7.17 9.89 -2.42
C TYR A 35 5.73 10.42 -2.39
N HIS A 36 5.27 10.88 -1.23
CA HIS A 36 3.98 11.51 -0.99
C HIS A 36 4.19 13.02 -1.00
N TRP A 37 3.35 13.73 -1.77
CA TRP A 37 3.48 15.14 -2.14
C TRP A 37 2.06 15.68 -2.32
N PRO A 38 1.33 15.87 -1.20
CA PRO A 38 -0.08 16.17 -1.21
C PRO A 38 -0.31 17.64 -1.58
N GLN A 39 -1.45 17.92 -2.17
CA GLN A 39 -1.88 19.30 -2.38
C GLN A 39 -2.47 19.86 -1.09
N SER A 40 -2.33 21.16 -0.87
CA SER A 40 -3.05 21.84 0.19
C SER A 40 -4.54 21.90 -0.16
N ASN A 41 -5.38 21.84 0.87
CA ASN A 41 -6.81 22.07 0.75
C ASN A 41 -7.19 23.22 1.66
N ASP A 42 -8.11 24.06 1.19
CA ASP A 42 -8.71 25.11 2.00
C ASP A 42 -9.91 24.55 2.76
N TRP A 43 -9.88 24.67 4.08
CA TRP A 43 -10.96 24.26 4.96
C TRP A 43 -11.41 25.44 5.80
N GLU A 44 -12.61 25.35 6.35
CA GLU A 44 -13.07 26.26 7.38
C GLU A 44 -13.04 25.55 8.72
N ALA A 45 -12.27 26.09 9.68
CA ALA A 45 -12.20 25.56 11.03
C ALA A 45 -13.00 26.46 11.98
N CYS A 46 -13.88 25.86 12.77
CA CYS A 46 -14.74 26.58 13.72
C CYS A 46 -14.49 26.14 15.16
N VAL A 47 -14.47 27.10 16.09
CA VAL A 47 -14.52 26.87 17.53
C VAL A 47 -15.73 27.61 18.09
N GLY A 48 -16.79 26.86 18.41
CA GLY A 48 -18.09 27.43 18.76
C GLY A 48 -18.71 28.15 17.55
N ALA A 49 -19.03 29.44 17.73
CA ALA A 49 -19.62 30.29 16.68
C ALA A 49 -18.58 31.08 15.85
N VAL A 50 -17.28 30.90 16.10
CA VAL A 50 -16.21 31.60 15.39
C VAL A 50 -15.56 30.63 14.41
N CYS A 51 -15.50 31.02 13.14
CA CYS A 51 -14.91 30.25 12.05
C CYS A 51 -13.82 31.05 11.34
N ALA A 52 -12.79 30.36 10.84
CA ALA A 52 -11.72 30.96 10.05
C ALA A 52 -11.24 30.00 8.96
N PRO A 53 -10.80 30.51 7.79
CA PRO A 53 -10.18 29.70 6.77
C PRO A 53 -8.83 29.18 7.28
N VAL A 54 -8.57 27.90 7.05
CA VAL A 54 -7.30 27.25 7.35
C VAL A 54 -6.85 26.44 6.14
N GLU A 55 -5.59 26.62 5.77
CA GLU A 55 -4.95 25.75 4.79
C GLU A 55 -4.45 24.50 5.51
N VAL A 56 -4.93 23.33 5.08
CA VAL A 56 -4.50 22.04 5.63
C VAL A 56 -3.76 21.27 4.54
N LYS A 57 -2.50 20.97 4.81
CA LYS A 57 -1.65 20.15 3.95
C LYS A 57 -1.01 19.05 4.79
N ALA A 58 -1.11 17.80 4.32
CA ALA A 58 -0.31 16.71 4.87
C ALA A 58 1.19 16.93 4.58
N GLY A 59 2.07 16.29 5.35
CA GLY A 59 3.51 16.41 5.14
C GLY A 59 3.96 15.73 3.84
N ASP A 60 5.09 16.18 3.30
CA ASP A 60 5.76 15.49 2.20
C ASP A 60 6.67 14.40 2.80
N ASP A 61 6.46 13.13 2.43
CA ASP A 61 7.19 12.00 3.03
C ASP A 61 7.42 10.84 2.05
N TRP A 62 8.22 9.87 2.45
CA TRP A 62 8.37 8.61 1.71
C TRP A 62 7.32 7.61 2.22
N ALA A 63 6.62 6.98 1.30
CA ALA A 63 5.61 5.98 1.60
C ALA A 63 5.95 4.65 0.94
N GLY A 64 5.66 3.56 1.65
CA GLY A 64 5.78 2.20 1.14
C GLY A 64 4.50 1.42 1.42
N PHE A 65 4.07 0.65 0.44
CA PHE A 65 2.85 -0.15 0.50
C PHE A 65 3.16 -1.60 0.14
N ALA A 66 2.51 -2.52 0.84
CA ALA A 66 2.56 -3.94 0.54
C ALA A 66 1.17 -4.38 0.11
N ARG A 67 1.08 -5.07 -1.02
CA ARG A 67 -0.19 -5.49 -1.59
C ARG A 67 -0.32 -6.99 -1.64
N LEU A 68 -1.51 -7.47 -1.28
CA LEU A 68 -1.97 -8.81 -1.57
C LEU A 68 -3.02 -8.73 -2.68
N GLY A 69 -2.80 -9.45 -3.77
CA GLY A 69 -3.68 -9.42 -4.93
C GLY A 69 -4.13 -10.80 -5.38
N TYR A 70 -5.26 -10.85 -6.06
CA TYR A 70 -5.72 -12.00 -6.83
C TYR A 70 -6.06 -11.56 -8.26
N ARG A 71 -5.41 -12.15 -9.26
CA ARG A 71 -5.78 -11.94 -10.67
C ARG A 71 -6.88 -12.94 -11.06
N LEU A 72 -8.02 -12.42 -11.51
CA LEU A 72 -9.20 -13.20 -11.91
C LEU A 72 -9.13 -13.68 -13.36
N ASN A 73 -8.53 -12.87 -14.23
CA ASN A 73 -8.23 -13.12 -15.65
C ASN A 73 -7.16 -12.10 -16.11
N ALA A 74 -6.73 -12.18 -17.37
CA ALA A 74 -5.75 -11.26 -17.95
C ALA A 74 -6.07 -9.76 -17.78
N ASN A 75 -7.33 -9.38 -17.58
CA ASN A 75 -7.80 -8.00 -17.52
C ASN A 75 -8.20 -7.52 -16.11
N TRP A 76 -8.53 -8.44 -15.19
CA TRP A 76 -9.13 -8.09 -13.90
C TRP A 76 -8.31 -8.59 -12.71
N ARG A 77 -8.09 -7.71 -11.74
CA ARG A 77 -7.40 -7.99 -10.48
C ARG A 77 -8.18 -7.39 -9.31
N ILE A 78 -8.11 -8.04 -8.16
CA ILE A 78 -8.57 -7.50 -6.87
C ILE A 78 -7.33 -7.39 -6.00
N GLU A 79 -7.08 -6.21 -5.44
CA GLU A 79 -5.89 -5.91 -4.64
C GLU A 79 -6.31 -5.29 -3.30
N ALA A 80 -5.55 -5.60 -2.25
CA ALA A 80 -5.63 -4.97 -0.94
C ALA A 80 -4.23 -4.46 -0.57
N GLU A 81 -4.15 -3.18 -0.17
CA GLU A 81 -2.93 -2.45 0.23
C GLU A 81 -2.98 -2.03 1.70
#